data_AF-A0A7Z6UV68-F1
#
_entry.id   AF-A0A7Z6UV68-F1
#
_cell.length_a   1.000
_cell.length_b   1.000
_cell.length_c   1.000
_cell.angle_alpha   90.00
_cell.angle_beta   90.00
_cell.angle_gamma   90.00
#
_symmetry.space_group_name_H-M   'P 1'
#
loop_
_entity.id
_entity.type
_entity.pdbx_description
1 polymer ?
#
loop_
_entity_poly.entity_id
_entity_poly.type
_entity_poly.pdbx_seq_one_letter_code
_entity_poly.pdbx_strand_id
1 'polypeptide(L)'
;MIILDHSRDLAPLPQQPTIRYHSASVTETADSITEWRSHRRLQSGRMSIQTFDYKQPRNSLPVGMPSLNEQGNVDSYEVYDVLDHYSHGTFNDGERLVRQRLEAIEVQGKTFTGNSNCRAMYPGHTFELTQHFDHDRGSAEDRSFLLITVKHEGSNNYLSDEGAGYTNKFVCIRHKIPYRHPITVPRPSINGPLSAIVVGPEG
;
A
#
# COMPACT_ATOMS: atom_id res chain seq x y z
N MET A 1 14.35 1.37 -12.34
CA MET A 1 13.13 0.63 -11.93
C MET A 1 13.56 -0.40 -10.90
N ILE A 2 12.92 -0.42 -9.72
CA ILE A 2 13.20 -1.40 -8.66
C ILE A 2 11.96 -2.27 -8.53
N ILE A 3 12.14 -3.59 -8.64
CA ILE A 3 11.07 -4.57 -8.42
C ILE A 3 11.28 -5.14 -7.04
N LEU A 4 10.25 -5.08 -6.20
CA LEU A 4 10.30 -5.52 -4.81
C LEU A 4 9.01 -6.22 -4.43
N ASP A 5 9.16 -7.29 -3.67
CA ASP A 5 8.08 -8.14 -3.15
C ASP A 5 7.99 -8.08 -1.62
N HIS A 6 8.97 -7.49 -0.92
CA HIS A 6 8.96 -7.33 0.52
C HIS A 6 9.16 -5.86 0.88
N SER A 7 8.08 -5.19 1.30
CA SER A 7 8.13 -3.77 1.69
C SER A 7 8.78 -3.53 3.06
N ARG A 8 9.00 -4.59 3.83
CA ARG A 8 9.64 -4.54 5.16
C ARG A 8 11.15 -4.37 5.09
N ASP A 9 11.76 -4.68 3.95
CA ASP A 9 13.21 -4.56 3.77
C ASP A 9 13.62 -3.18 3.23
N LEU A 10 12.66 -2.26 3.13
CA LEU A 10 12.90 -0.92 2.61
C LEU A 10 13.68 -0.07 3.63
N ALA A 11 14.78 0.48 3.16
CA ALA A 11 15.68 1.31 3.94
C ALA A 11 15.01 2.63 4.39
N PRO A 12 15.45 3.19 5.53
CA PRO A 12 15.02 4.52 5.92
C PRO A 12 15.58 5.60 4.99
N LEU A 13 14.97 6.78 5.03
CA LEU A 13 15.44 7.95 4.29
C LEU A 13 16.91 8.24 4.66
N PRO A 14 17.84 8.25 3.69
CA PRO A 14 19.27 8.35 3.96
C PRO A 14 19.68 9.74 4.45
N GLN A 15 18.98 10.78 4.02
CA GLN A 15 19.28 12.16 4.41
C GLN A 15 18.61 12.55 5.74
N GLN A 16 17.42 12.03 6.00
CA GLN A 16 16.64 12.37 7.18
C GLN A 16 15.74 11.19 7.59
N PRO A 17 16.28 10.21 8.34
CA PRO A 17 15.54 9.01 8.73
C PRO A 17 14.47 9.31 9.79
N THR A 18 14.65 10.37 10.58
CA THR A 18 13.74 10.79 11.64
C THR A 18 13.20 12.18 11.34
N ILE A 19 11.88 12.33 11.35
CA ILE A 19 11.19 13.57 11.04
C ILE A 19 10.30 13.95 12.21
N ARG A 20 10.41 15.20 12.65
CA ARG A 20 9.61 15.73 13.76
C ARG A 20 8.29 16.30 13.27
N TYR A 21 7.26 16.18 14.10
CA TYR A 21 5.99 16.87 13.93
C TYR A 21 6.07 18.23 14.61
N HIS A 22 6.06 19.32 13.83
CA HIS A 22 6.16 20.68 14.36
C HIS A 22 5.60 21.69 13.37
N SER A 23 5.16 22.86 13.86
CA SER A 23 4.74 23.97 12.99
C SER A 23 5.93 24.48 12.18
N ALA A 24 5.77 24.76 10.88
CA ALA A 24 6.83 25.37 10.09
C ALA A 24 6.99 26.86 10.45
N SER A 25 7.79 27.14 11.49
CA SER A 25 8.21 28.52 11.78
C SER A 25 9.49 28.86 11.00
N VAL A 26 9.62 30.11 10.56
CA VAL A 26 10.74 30.62 9.74
C VAL A 26 12.11 30.48 10.43
N THR A 27 12.11 30.31 11.76
CA THR A 27 13.31 30.12 12.57
C THR A 27 13.81 28.67 12.66
N GLU A 28 13.14 27.72 12.00
CA GLU A 28 13.53 26.31 12.09
C GLU A 28 14.59 25.93 11.07
N THR A 29 15.66 25.32 11.59
CA THR A 29 16.80 24.83 10.80
C THR A 29 16.59 23.43 10.22
N ALA A 30 15.57 22.70 10.69
CA ALA A 30 15.32 21.32 10.30
C ALA A 30 13.91 21.15 9.73
N ASP A 31 13.82 20.39 8.65
CA ASP A 31 12.56 20.05 7.99
C ASP A 31 11.64 19.23 8.94
N SER A 32 10.35 19.55 8.91
CA SER A 32 9.32 19.03 9.79
C SER A 32 8.02 18.68 9.04
N ILE A 33 7.20 17.85 9.67
CA ILE A 33 5.83 17.58 9.24
C ILE A 33 4.92 18.57 9.96
N THR A 34 4.19 19.36 9.19
CA THR A 34 3.33 20.43 9.69
C THR A 34 1.90 19.97 9.91
N GLU A 35 1.46 18.98 9.13
CA GLU A 35 0.13 18.43 9.21
C GLU A 35 0.17 16.91 9.15
N TRP A 36 -0.59 16.28 10.04
CA TRP A 36 -0.73 14.83 10.10
C TRP A 36 -2.20 14.45 10.25
N ARG A 37 -2.69 13.59 9.36
CA ARG A 37 -4.06 13.08 9.40
C ARG A 37 -4.05 11.56 9.28
N SER A 38 -4.78 10.90 10.16
CA SER A 38 -5.03 9.46 10.06
C SER A 38 -6.36 9.20 9.37
N HIS A 39 -6.36 8.29 8.39
CA HIS A 39 -7.52 7.87 7.64
C HIS A 39 -7.74 6.39 7.90
N ARG A 40 -8.97 6.03 8.29
CA ARG A 40 -9.35 4.64 8.52
C ARG A 40 -10.58 4.31 7.70
N ARG A 41 -10.55 3.17 7.01
CA ARG A 41 -11.67 2.64 6.22
C ARG A 41 -11.94 1.22 6.69
N LEU A 42 -13.23 0.88 6.81
CA LEU A 42 -13.62 -0.49 7.10
C LEU A 42 -13.28 -1.40 5.91
N GLN A 43 -12.61 -2.51 6.20
CA GLN A 43 -12.13 -3.50 5.25
C GLN A 43 -12.65 -4.89 5.64
N SER A 44 -12.50 -5.85 4.73
CA SER A 44 -12.92 -7.22 4.98
C SER A 44 -12.13 -7.86 6.12
N GLY A 45 -12.80 -8.60 6.99
CA GLY A 45 -12.17 -9.38 8.05
C GLY A 45 -11.67 -10.74 7.58
N ARG A 46 -12.08 -11.18 6.39
CA ARG A 46 -11.70 -12.46 5.80
C ARG A 46 -11.76 -12.39 4.27
N MET A 47 -10.87 -13.09 3.59
CA MET A 47 -10.97 -13.30 2.16
C MET A 47 -10.91 -14.79 1.85
N SER A 48 -11.82 -15.24 0.98
CA SER A 48 -11.84 -16.60 0.47
C SER A 48 -11.95 -16.59 -1.05
N ILE A 49 -11.27 -17.54 -1.69
CA ILE A 49 -11.33 -17.79 -3.12
C ILE A 49 -11.63 -19.25 -3.38
N GLN A 50 -12.18 -19.52 -4.56
CA GLN A 50 -12.34 -20.86 -5.07
C GLN A 50 -11.99 -20.90 -6.55
N THR A 51 -11.40 -22.01 -6.97
CA THR A 51 -11.08 -22.31 -8.37
C THR A 51 -11.81 -23.55 -8.84
N PHE A 52 -12.00 -23.67 -10.15
CA PHE A 52 -12.50 -24.87 -10.80
C PHE A 52 -11.51 -25.32 -11.87
N ASP A 53 -11.22 -26.62 -11.88
CA ASP A 53 -10.34 -27.30 -12.85
C ASP A 53 -11.14 -28.38 -13.59
N TYR A 54 -11.30 -28.24 -14.92
CA TYR A 54 -11.98 -29.23 -15.77
C TYR A 54 -11.26 -30.59 -15.82
N LYS A 55 -9.94 -30.64 -15.62
CA LYS A 55 -9.15 -31.88 -15.58
C LYS A 55 -9.40 -32.63 -14.27
N GLN A 56 -9.79 -31.91 -13.21
CA GLN A 56 -10.07 -32.46 -11.89
C GLN A 56 -11.39 -31.89 -11.33
N PRO A 57 -12.54 -32.17 -11.95
CA PRO A 57 -13.81 -31.51 -11.63
C PRO A 57 -14.34 -31.84 -10.23
N ARG A 58 -13.85 -32.91 -9.60
CA ARG A 58 -14.18 -33.30 -8.21
C ARG A 58 -13.23 -32.72 -7.18
N ASN A 59 -12.13 -32.08 -7.61
CA ASN A 59 -11.15 -31.47 -6.72
C ASN A 59 -11.54 -30.02 -6.45
N SER A 60 -12.38 -29.80 -5.45
CA SER A 60 -12.69 -28.44 -4.99
C SER A 60 -11.54 -27.92 -4.15
N LEU A 61 -11.00 -26.75 -4.52
CA LEU A 61 -9.90 -26.08 -3.82
C LEU A 61 -10.38 -24.72 -3.29
N PRO A 62 -11.19 -24.69 -2.21
CA PRO A 62 -11.48 -23.46 -1.51
C PRO A 62 -10.28 -23.08 -0.63
N VAL A 63 -9.85 -21.82 -0.73
CA VAL A 63 -8.77 -21.29 0.10
C VAL A 63 -9.23 -19.99 0.72
N GLY A 64 -9.06 -19.83 2.03
CA GLY A 64 -9.45 -18.61 2.73
C GLY A 64 -8.53 -18.27 3.88
N MET A 65 -8.41 -16.98 4.17
CA MET A 65 -7.59 -16.43 5.25
C MET A 65 -8.32 -15.32 6.00
N PRO A 66 -8.21 -15.30 7.35
CA PRO A 66 -8.62 -14.15 8.15
C PRO A 66 -7.62 -13.00 8.00
N SER A 67 -8.12 -11.76 8.03
CA SER A 67 -7.29 -10.56 8.12
C SER A 67 -6.62 -10.44 9.49
N LEU A 68 -5.41 -9.89 9.51
CA LEU A 68 -4.69 -9.55 10.73
C LEU A 68 -5.10 -8.17 11.28
N ASN A 69 -5.91 -7.41 10.54
CA ASN A 69 -6.31 -6.06 10.91
C ASN A 69 -7.47 -6.07 11.92
N GLU A 70 -7.20 -5.68 13.15
CA GLU A 70 -8.22 -5.44 14.17
C GLU A 70 -8.92 -4.09 13.94
N GLN A 71 -10.19 -4.13 13.58
CA GLN A 71 -10.97 -2.96 13.18
C GLN A 71 -11.86 -2.39 14.30
N GLY A 72 -11.69 -2.87 15.52
CA GLY A 72 -12.47 -2.46 16.69
C GLY A 72 -13.79 -3.25 16.81
N ASN A 73 -14.78 -2.64 17.46
CA ASN A 73 -16.08 -3.27 17.70
C ASN A 73 -17.00 -3.13 16.47
N VAL A 74 -16.67 -3.86 15.41
CA VAL A 74 -17.45 -3.92 14.17
C VAL A 74 -17.56 -5.37 13.74
N ASP A 75 -18.74 -5.74 13.21
CA ASP A 75 -18.96 -7.08 12.67
C ASP A 75 -18.02 -7.34 11.49
N SER A 76 -17.32 -8.47 11.55
CA SER A 76 -16.46 -8.89 10.46
C SER A 76 -17.30 -9.39 9.30
N TYR A 77 -17.00 -8.89 8.10
CA TYR A 77 -17.56 -9.43 6.87
C TYR A 77 -16.48 -10.16 6.08
N GLU A 78 -16.92 -11.11 5.26
CA GLU A 78 -16.06 -11.89 4.37
C GLU A 78 -16.26 -11.44 2.92
N VAL A 79 -15.15 -11.35 2.19
CA VAL A 79 -15.16 -11.20 0.73
C VAL A 79 -14.85 -12.55 0.14
N TYR A 80 -15.83 -13.12 -0.55
CA TYR A 80 -15.67 -14.34 -1.32
C TYR A 80 -15.56 -13.98 -2.80
N ASP A 81 -14.42 -14.31 -3.42
CA ASP A 81 -14.15 -14.03 -4.83
C ASP A 81 -13.97 -15.34 -5.61
N VAL A 82 -14.89 -15.61 -6.53
CA VAL A 82 -14.76 -16.72 -7.48
C VAL A 82 -13.90 -16.23 -8.63
N LEU A 83 -12.65 -16.66 -8.62
CA LEU A 83 -11.74 -16.35 -9.70
C LEU A 83 -12.09 -17.14 -10.95
N ASP A 84 -11.44 -16.76 -12.06
CA ASP A 84 -11.57 -17.50 -13.30
C ASP A 84 -11.08 -18.94 -13.13
N HIS A 85 -11.49 -19.79 -14.06
CA HIS A 85 -11.03 -21.17 -14.15
C HIS A 85 -9.49 -21.21 -14.09
N TYR A 86 -8.93 -22.20 -13.40
CA TYR A 86 -7.47 -22.37 -13.27
C TYR A 86 -6.72 -21.26 -12.54
N SER A 87 -7.38 -20.48 -11.68
CA SER A 87 -6.68 -19.43 -10.92
C SER A 87 -5.49 -19.94 -10.08
N HIS A 88 -5.56 -21.17 -9.59
CA HIS A 88 -4.45 -21.86 -8.91
C HIS A 88 -4.55 -23.38 -9.10
N GLY A 89 -3.40 -24.05 -9.23
CA GLY A 89 -3.33 -25.51 -9.39
C GLY A 89 -3.11 -26.27 -8.08
N THR A 90 -2.53 -25.62 -7.06
CA THR A 90 -2.27 -26.21 -5.75
C THR A 90 -2.85 -25.35 -4.63
N PHE A 91 -3.13 -25.95 -3.48
CA PHE A 91 -3.58 -25.22 -2.29
C PHE A 91 -2.58 -24.12 -1.88
N ASN A 92 -1.28 -24.39 -1.94
CA ASN A 92 -0.23 -23.43 -1.58
C ASN A 92 -0.20 -22.20 -2.53
N ASP A 93 -0.45 -22.41 -3.82
CA ASP A 93 -0.56 -21.30 -4.77
C ASP A 93 -1.81 -20.45 -4.49
N GLY A 94 -2.93 -21.10 -4.17
CA GLY A 94 -4.16 -20.42 -3.75
C GLY A 94 -3.94 -19.64 -2.45
N GLU A 95 -3.22 -20.22 -1.50
CA GLU A 95 -2.87 -19.61 -0.22
C GLU A 95 -2.05 -18.32 -0.43
N ARG A 96 -1.03 -18.38 -1.27
CA ARG A 96 -0.21 -17.21 -1.64
C ARG A 96 -1.06 -16.14 -2.32
N LEU A 97 -1.98 -16.52 -3.20
CA LEU A 97 -2.86 -15.58 -3.92
C LEU A 97 -3.84 -14.87 -2.97
N VAL A 98 -4.48 -15.62 -2.05
CA VAL A 98 -5.36 -15.03 -1.03
C VAL A 98 -4.58 -14.07 -0.16
N ARG A 99 -3.39 -14.47 0.31
CA ARG A 99 -2.53 -13.63 1.15
C ARG A 99 -2.22 -12.29 0.48
N GLN A 100 -1.76 -12.30 -0.77
CA GLN A 100 -1.44 -11.08 -1.50
C GLN A 100 -2.64 -10.14 -1.68
N ARG A 101 -3.82 -10.71 -1.95
CA ARG A 101 -5.06 -9.94 -2.12
C ARG A 101 -5.57 -9.38 -0.79
N LEU A 102 -5.47 -10.16 0.27
CA LEU A 102 -5.84 -9.75 1.61
C LEU A 102 -4.92 -8.62 2.11
N GLU A 103 -3.60 -8.75 1.94
CA GLU A 103 -2.64 -7.68 2.23
C GLU A 103 -2.96 -6.39 1.44
N ALA A 104 -3.40 -6.49 0.19
CA ALA A 104 -3.79 -5.33 -0.62
C ALA A 104 -5.06 -4.61 -0.10
N ILE A 105 -5.98 -5.37 0.50
CA ILE A 105 -7.17 -4.85 1.19
C ILE A 105 -6.76 -4.19 2.51
N GLU A 106 -5.88 -4.83 3.28
CA GLU A 106 -5.40 -4.36 4.59
C GLU A 106 -4.68 -3.01 4.50
N VAL A 107 -3.88 -2.79 3.45
CA VAL A 107 -3.19 -1.51 3.18
C VAL A 107 -4.17 -0.33 3.14
N GLN A 108 -5.39 -0.54 2.63
CA GLN A 108 -6.42 0.50 2.57
C GLN A 108 -7.13 0.73 3.90
N GLY A 109 -6.94 -0.16 4.88
CA GLY A 109 -7.64 -0.09 6.16
C GLY A 109 -7.19 1.08 7.02
N LYS A 110 -5.89 1.37 7.04
CA LYS A 110 -5.34 2.50 7.80
C LYS A 110 -4.19 3.16 7.04
N THR A 111 -4.43 4.38 6.57
CA THR A 111 -3.45 5.21 5.86
C THR A 111 -3.25 6.52 6.59
N PHE A 112 -2.11 7.16 6.36
CA PHE A 112 -1.79 8.47 6.92
C PHE A 112 -1.45 9.41 5.78
N THR A 113 -1.91 10.65 5.91
CA THR A 113 -1.64 11.72 4.96
C THR A 113 -1.13 12.92 5.71
N GLY A 114 -0.19 13.65 5.13
CA GLY A 114 0.34 14.85 5.77
C GLY A 114 0.92 15.85 4.79
N ASN A 115 1.16 17.04 5.31
CA ASN A 115 1.92 18.09 4.64
C ASN A 115 3.23 18.29 5.39
N SER A 116 4.31 18.52 4.66
CA SER A 116 5.64 18.78 5.19
C SER A 116 6.37 19.82 4.36
N ASN A 117 7.53 20.24 4.86
CA ASN A 117 8.54 20.99 4.12
C ASN A 117 9.80 20.13 3.85
N CYS A 118 9.74 18.83 4.13
CA CYS A 118 10.89 17.93 4.07
C CYS A 118 11.27 17.56 2.65
N ARG A 119 12.44 18.05 2.21
CA ARG A 119 12.95 17.85 0.85
C ARG A 119 13.49 16.45 0.61
N ALA A 120 13.89 15.78 1.69
CA ALA A 120 14.44 14.44 1.66
C ALA A 120 13.39 13.34 1.45
N MET A 121 12.09 13.64 1.48
CA MET A 121 11.06 12.61 1.32
C MET A 121 10.94 12.14 -0.14
N TYR A 122 10.99 10.83 -0.35
CA TYR A 122 10.66 10.21 -1.63
C TYR A 122 10.04 8.82 -1.40
N PRO A 123 9.21 8.33 -2.34
CA PRO A 123 8.47 7.09 -2.14
C PRO A 123 9.40 5.86 -2.05
N GLY A 124 8.92 4.81 -1.38
CA GLY A 124 9.65 3.55 -1.21
C GLY A 124 10.70 3.56 -0.10
N HIS A 125 10.70 4.57 0.77
CA HIS A 125 11.59 4.67 1.93
C HIS A 125 10.78 4.84 3.20
N THR A 126 11.41 4.48 4.31
CA THR A 126 10.79 4.58 5.64
C THR A 126 11.30 5.81 6.40
N PHE A 127 10.50 6.29 7.34
CA PHE A 127 10.92 7.33 8.28
C PHE A 127 10.28 7.08 9.64
N GLU A 128 10.95 7.55 10.69
CA GLU A 128 10.41 7.59 12.05
C GLU A 128 9.78 8.96 12.32
N LEU A 129 8.51 8.97 12.75
CA LEU A 129 7.82 10.18 13.19
C LEU A 129 8.09 10.42 14.68
N THR A 130 8.48 11.64 15.03
CA THR A 130 8.75 12.06 16.41
C THR A 130 7.96 13.31 16.77
N GLN A 131 7.77 13.57 18.07
CA GLN A 131 7.09 14.76 18.59
C GLN A 131 5.61 14.83 18.21
N HIS A 132 4.98 13.68 17.93
CA HIS A 132 3.55 13.61 17.65
C HIS A 132 2.80 13.05 18.85
N PHE A 133 1.83 13.80 19.36
CA PHE A 133 1.08 13.49 20.58
C PHE A 133 0.48 12.07 20.64
N ASP A 134 -0.03 11.55 19.52
CA ASP A 134 -0.59 10.18 19.47
C ASP A 134 0.45 9.06 19.33
N HIS A 135 1.59 9.31 18.68
CA HIS A 135 2.55 8.23 18.34
C HIS A 135 3.75 8.19 19.27
N ASP A 136 4.05 9.29 19.98
CA ASP A 136 5.17 9.36 20.92
C ASP A 136 5.04 8.37 22.09
N ARG A 137 3.81 7.97 22.42
CA ARG A 137 3.53 6.97 23.48
C ARG A 137 3.72 5.52 23.02
N GLY A 138 3.86 5.28 21.72
CA GLY A 138 4.02 3.96 21.12
C GLY A 138 5.47 3.47 21.07
N SER A 139 5.66 2.22 20.61
CA SER A 139 6.98 1.67 20.32
C SER A 139 7.61 2.33 19.09
N ALA A 140 8.93 2.22 18.93
CA ALA A 140 9.63 2.73 17.74
C ALA A 140 9.09 2.13 16.42
N GLU A 141 8.65 0.86 16.44
CA GLU A 141 8.01 0.20 15.29
C GLU A 141 6.68 0.85 14.91
N ASP A 142 5.90 1.30 15.89
CA ASP A 142 4.64 2.01 15.64
C ASP A 142 4.89 3.43 15.10
N ARG A 143 6.02 4.04 15.44
CA ARG A 143 6.44 5.35 14.92
C ARG A 143 7.11 5.29 13.55
N SER A 144 7.30 4.08 13.00
CA SER A 144 7.94 3.88 11.70
C SER A 144 6.90 3.78 10.59
N PHE A 145 7.06 4.62 9.56
CA PHE A 145 6.13 4.73 8.44
C PHE A 145 6.83 4.52 7.10
N LEU A 146 6.13 3.93 6.14
CA LEU A 146 6.57 3.74 4.76
C LEU A 146 5.88 4.77 3.86
N LEU A 147 6.68 5.57 3.14
CA LEU A 147 6.18 6.53 2.14
C LEU A 147 5.72 5.81 0.86
N ILE A 148 4.45 5.96 0.52
CA ILE A 148 3.84 5.40 -0.69
C ILE A 148 3.83 6.43 -1.81
N THR A 149 3.45 7.66 -1.49
CA THR A 149 3.32 8.74 -2.49
C THR A 149 3.82 10.02 -1.88
N VAL A 150 4.58 10.79 -2.66
CA VAL A 150 5.04 12.13 -2.31
C VAL A 150 4.80 13.05 -3.50
N LYS A 151 4.14 14.17 -3.27
CA LYS A 151 3.93 15.24 -4.24
C LYS A 151 4.67 16.48 -3.76
N HIS A 152 5.63 16.93 -4.54
CA HIS A 152 6.43 18.11 -4.25
C HIS A 152 5.88 19.33 -4.99
N GLU A 153 5.89 20.48 -4.32
CA GLU A 153 5.49 21.76 -4.86
C GLU A 153 6.53 22.80 -4.40
N GLY A 154 7.12 23.50 -5.37
CA GLY A 154 8.15 24.50 -5.11
C GLY A 154 7.93 25.74 -5.96
N SER A 155 8.05 26.91 -5.35
CA SER A 155 8.03 28.21 -6.01
C SER A 155 9.41 28.87 -5.90
N ASN A 156 9.84 29.54 -6.97
CA ASN A 156 11.13 30.22 -7.05
C ASN A 156 10.90 31.73 -7.24
N ASN A 157 11.69 32.55 -6.56
CA ASN A 157 11.60 33.99 -6.54
C ASN A 157 12.65 34.72 -7.40
N TYR A 158 13.27 34.03 -8.36
CA TYR A 158 14.37 34.57 -9.18
C TYR A 158 14.07 35.91 -9.89
N LEU A 159 12.80 36.25 -10.14
CA LEU A 159 12.36 37.50 -10.78
C LEU A 159 11.11 38.14 -10.14
N SER A 160 10.71 37.69 -8.95
CA SER A 160 9.49 38.13 -8.27
C SER A 160 9.79 38.56 -6.83
N ASP A 161 9.10 39.59 -6.33
CA ASP A 161 9.19 40.02 -4.93
C ASP A 161 8.51 39.05 -3.94
N GLU A 162 7.91 37.96 -4.43
CA GLU A 162 7.34 36.89 -3.60
C GLU A 162 8.42 36.02 -2.95
N GLY A 163 8.12 35.43 -1.80
CA GLY A 163 9.03 34.50 -1.13
C GLY A 163 9.12 33.15 -1.86
N ALA A 164 10.32 32.60 -1.99
CA ALA A 164 10.49 31.21 -2.43
C ALA A 164 9.87 30.25 -1.39
N GLY A 165 9.16 29.24 -1.86
CA GLY A 165 8.42 28.31 -1.01
C GLY A 165 8.65 26.86 -1.43
N TYR A 166 8.65 25.95 -0.47
CA TYR A 166 8.65 24.52 -0.72
C TYR A 166 7.68 23.82 0.22
N THR A 167 6.84 22.97 -0.34
CA THR A 167 5.96 22.09 0.42
C THR A 167 5.85 20.74 -0.28
N ASN A 168 5.59 19.70 0.49
CA ASN A 168 5.21 18.41 -0.04
C ASN A 168 4.02 17.82 0.68
N LYS A 169 3.22 17.07 -0.06
CA LYS A 169 2.12 16.26 0.44
C LYS A 169 2.50 14.81 0.32
N PHE A 170 2.28 14.02 1.37
CA PHE A 170 2.64 12.61 1.35
C PHE A 170 1.50 11.72 1.82
N VAL A 171 1.57 10.46 1.38
CA VAL A 171 0.74 9.35 1.85
C VAL A 171 1.67 8.25 2.34
N CYS A 172 1.43 7.76 3.55
CA CYS A 172 2.21 6.69 4.15
C CYS A 172 1.33 5.67 4.89
N ILE A 173 1.92 4.51 5.17
CA ILE A 173 1.35 3.45 6.02
C ILE A 173 2.35 3.10 7.12
N ARG A 174 1.92 2.38 8.17
CA ARG A 174 2.87 1.85 9.16
C ARG A 174 3.80 0.83 8.52
N HIS A 175 5.09 0.91 8.80
CA HIS A 175 6.11 0.04 8.19
C HIS A 175 5.88 -1.46 8.48
N LYS A 176 5.32 -1.78 9.65
CA LYS A 176 4.99 -3.18 10.02
C LYS A 176 3.95 -3.84 9.12
N ILE A 177 3.12 -3.06 8.42
CA ILE A 177 2.09 -3.59 7.52
C ILE A 177 2.74 -3.84 6.15
N PRO A 178 2.68 -5.07 5.61
CA PRO A 178 3.22 -5.35 4.28
C PRO A 178 2.43 -4.57 3.23
N TYR A 179 3.14 -3.85 2.37
CA TYR A 179 2.53 -3.12 1.28
C TYR A 179 2.32 -4.03 0.08
N ARG A 180 1.06 -4.17 -0.31
CA ARG A 180 0.64 -4.67 -1.62
C ARG A 180 -0.13 -3.58 -2.33
N HIS A 181 0.14 -3.43 -3.61
CA HIS A 181 -0.59 -2.46 -4.41
C HIS A 181 -2.06 -2.90 -4.50
N PRO A 182 -3.01 -2.00 -4.24
CA PRO A 182 -4.41 -2.24 -4.51
C PRO A 182 -4.67 -2.70 -5.94
N ILE A 183 -5.63 -3.61 -6.12
CA ILE A 183 -6.08 -4.02 -7.46
C ILE A 183 -6.92 -2.89 -8.06
N THR A 184 -6.25 -1.97 -8.75
CA THR A 184 -6.87 -0.81 -9.42
C THR A 184 -7.04 -1.04 -10.92
N VAL A 185 -6.17 -1.88 -11.50
CA VAL A 185 -6.19 -2.17 -12.93
C VAL A 185 -7.29 -3.19 -13.22
N PRO A 186 -8.26 -2.87 -14.10
CA PRO A 186 -9.29 -3.82 -14.49
C PRO A 186 -8.66 -5.00 -15.24
N ARG A 187 -9.16 -6.21 -14.98
CA ARG A 187 -8.74 -7.41 -15.73
C ARG A 187 -9.15 -7.23 -17.19
N PRO A 188 -8.26 -7.52 -18.16
CA PRO A 188 -8.63 -7.51 -19.57
C PRO A 188 -9.75 -8.54 -19.83
N SER A 189 -10.81 -8.11 -20.52
CA SER A 189 -11.94 -8.95 -20.90
C SER A 189 -12.07 -9.01 -22.41
N ILE A 190 -12.45 -10.18 -22.92
CA ILE A 190 -12.84 -10.35 -24.32
C ILE A 190 -14.37 -10.29 -24.35
N ASN A 191 -14.93 -9.28 -25.03
CA ASN A 191 -16.38 -9.01 -25.00
C ASN A 191 -17.22 -9.98 -25.85
N GLY A 192 -16.59 -10.91 -26.57
CA GLY A 192 -17.29 -11.86 -27.43
C GLY A 192 -16.36 -12.89 -28.07
N PRO A 193 -16.92 -13.89 -28.76
CA PRO A 193 -16.12 -14.91 -29.43
C PRO A 193 -15.26 -14.28 -30.54
N LEU A 194 -14.05 -14.80 -30.70
CA LEU A 194 -13.14 -14.44 -31.78
C LEU A 194 -12.83 -15.70 -32.61
N SER A 195 -12.70 -15.54 -33.93
CA SER A 195 -12.22 -16.60 -34.82
C SER A 195 -10.69 -16.72 -34.76
N ALA A 196 -10.17 -17.94 -34.77
CA ALA A 196 -8.74 -18.21 -34.85
C ALA A 196 -8.45 -19.23 -35.97
N ILE A 197 -7.23 -19.19 -36.50
CA ILE A 197 -6.75 -20.17 -37.48
C ILE A 197 -6.09 -21.32 -36.71
N VAL A 198 -6.50 -22.56 -37.00
CA VAL A 198 -5.87 -23.77 -36.43
C VAL A 198 -4.50 -23.95 -37.06
N VAL A 199 -3.46 -24.01 -36.23
CA VAL A 199 -2.06 -24.20 -36.65
C VAL A 199 -1.49 -25.50 -36.06
N GLY A 200 -0.55 -26.11 -36.75
CA GLY A 200 0.18 -27.33 -36.33
C GLY A 200 1.55 -27.41 -37.02
N PRO A 201 2.46 -28.27 -36.52
CA PRO A 201 3.78 -28.47 -37.14
C PRO A 201 3.64 -28.95 -38.60
N GLU A 202 4.66 -28.68 -39.42
CA GLU A 202 4.78 -29.35 -40.72
C GLU A 202 4.88 -30.87 -40.52
N GLY A 203 4.22 -31.62 -41.40
CA GLY A 203 4.03 -33.07 -41.29
C GLY A 203 5.30 -33.90 -41.33
#